data_AF-A0A7S3DV38-F1
#
_entry.id   AF-A0A7S3DV38-F1
#
_cell.length_a   1.000
_cell.length_b   1.000
_cell.length_c   1.000
_cell.angle_alpha   90.00
_cell.angle_beta   90.00
_cell.angle_gamma   90.00
#
_symmetry.space_group_name_H-M   'P 1'
#
loop_
_entity.id
_entity.type
_entity.pdbx_description
1 polymer ?
#
loop_
_entity_poly.entity_id
_entity_poly.type
_entity_poly.pdbx_seq_one_letter_code
_entity_poly.pdbx_strand_id
1 'polypeptide(L)'
;FSLISSIFTMKLLDVRLRPSSAVIQSCLGSFTAKDQEEILLIKPGGTIELHAIVKTTAQSSDDDEDDDDDERTFLKLITRVETRSILRSCSVLRYPGEQRDVAVVGSDSGAVSVL
;
A
#
# COMPACT_ATOMS: atom_id res chain seq x y z
N PHE A 1 14.13 -3.78 58.40
CA PHE A 1 13.34 -4.28 57.26
C PHE A 1 13.65 -3.44 56.04
N SER A 2 14.76 -3.77 55.38
CA SER A 2 15.27 -3.14 54.16
C SER A 2 15.41 -4.28 53.15
N LEU A 3 14.39 -4.51 52.33
CA LEU A 3 14.40 -5.53 51.28
C LEU A 3 13.55 -5.03 50.09
N ILE A 4 14.27 -4.65 49.03
CA ILE A 4 13.91 -4.87 47.62
C ILE A 4 12.59 -4.23 47.16
N SER A 5 12.66 -2.93 46.83
CA SER A 5 11.72 -2.31 45.89
C SER A 5 12.47 -1.82 44.65
N SER A 6 13.21 -2.72 44.01
CA SER A 6 13.64 -2.51 42.63
C SER A 6 12.48 -2.94 41.74
N ILE A 7 11.56 -2.01 41.47
CA ILE A 7 10.47 -2.17 40.53
C ILE A 7 11.10 -2.47 39.15
N PHE A 8 11.04 -3.73 38.72
CA PHE A 8 11.48 -4.14 37.38
C PHE A 8 10.67 -3.34 36.35
N THR A 9 11.31 -2.37 35.69
CA THR A 9 10.74 -1.68 34.54
C THR A 9 10.82 -2.64 33.35
N MET A 10 9.71 -3.27 32.98
CA MET A 10 9.65 -4.06 31.77
C MET A 10 9.76 -3.14 30.55
N LYS A 11 10.85 -3.30 29.78
CA LYS A 11 10.99 -2.66 28.47
C LYS A 11 10.46 -3.64 27.42
N LEU A 12 9.26 -3.39 26.92
CA LEU A 12 8.66 -4.15 25.84
C LEU A 12 8.91 -3.45 24.50
N LEU A 13 9.17 -4.24 23.47
CA LEU A 13 9.30 -3.77 22.09
C LEU A 13 8.17 -4.38 21.27
N ASP A 14 7.34 -3.54 20.67
CA ASP A 14 6.31 -3.96 19.73
C ASP A 14 6.90 -3.99 18.30
N VAL A 15 6.87 -5.17 17.67
CA VAL A 15 7.36 -5.39 16.31
C VAL A 15 6.34 -6.21 15.54
N ARG A 16 5.96 -5.73 14.35
CA ARG A 16 5.13 -6.48 13.41
C ARG A 16 6.00 -7.18 12.38
N LEU A 17 6.08 -8.51 12.46
CA LEU A 17 6.82 -9.33 11.50
C LEU A 17 6.12 -9.45 10.16
N ARG A 18 4.78 -9.50 10.17
CA ARG A 18 3.96 -9.59 8.97
C ARG A 18 2.88 -8.50 9.01
N PRO A 19 2.84 -7.59 8.03
CA PRO A 19 1.76 -6.62 7.94
C PRO A 19 0.46 -7.32 7.56
N SER A 20 -0.66 -6.68 7.88
CA SER A 20 -1.99 -7.18 7.49
C SER A 20 -2.07 -7.36 5.97
N SER A 21 -2.52 -8.53 5.53
CA SER A 21 -2.74 -8.80 4.10
C SER A 21 -4.13 -8.39 3.62
N ALA A 22 -5.06 -8.16 4.53
CA ALA A 22 -6.43 -7.78 4.18
C ALA A 22 -6.46 -6.38 3.54
N VAL A 23 -7.33 -6.21 2.55
CA VAL A 23 -7.61 -4.93 1.88
C VAL A 23 -8.98 -4.47 2.34
N ILE A 24 -9.06 -3.23 2.84
CA ILE A 24 -10.33 -2.59 3.21
C ILE A 24 -10.95 -1.98 1.96
N GLN A 25 -10.16 -1.21 1.22
CA GLN A 25 -10.60 -0.52 0.02
C GLN A 25 -9.40 -0.36 -0.94
N SER A 26 -9.70 -0.39 -2.23
CA SER A 26 -8.76 -0.08 -3.31
C SER A 26 -9.26 1.10 -4.13
N CYS A 27 -8.33 1.85 -4.71
CA CYS A 27 -8.61 2.91 -5.67
C CYS A 27 -7.60 2.83 -6.82
N LEU A 28 -8.05 3.19 -8.01
CA LEU A 28 -7.21 3.32 -9.20
C LEU A 28 -6.91 4.79 -9.46
N GLY A 29 -5.70 5.07 -9.94
CA GLY A 29 -5.28 6.40 -10.32
C GLY A 29 -3.85 6.44 -10.83
N SER A 30 -3.45 7.60 -11.33
CA SER A 30 -2.09 7.89 -11.78
C SER A 30 -1.38 8.76 -10.74
N PHE A 31 -0.70 8.15 -9.78
CA PHE A 31 -0.08 8.88 -8.67
C PHE A 31 1.38 9.23 -8.95
N THR A 32 2.17 8.27 -9.45
CA THR A 32 3.61 8.47 -9.67
C THR A 32 3.92 9.17 -10.99
N ALA A 33 3.29 8.72 -12.08
CA ALA A 33 3.59 9.18 -13.43
C ALA A 33 2.31 9.34 -14.27
N LYS A 34 2.40 10.18 -15.30
CA LYS A 34 1.33 10.36 -16.28
C LYS A 34 1.07 9.05 -17.02
N ASP A 35 -0.20 8.71 -17.22
CA ASP A 35 -0.68 7.57 -18.02
C ASP A 35 -0.23 6.20 -17.48
N GLN A 36 0.31 6.16 -16.26
CA GLN A 36 0.57 4.92 -15.53
C GLN A 36 -0.56 4.71 -14.53
N GLU A 37 -1.36 3.66 -14.75
CA GLU A 37 -2.37 3.25 -13.77
C GLU A 37 -1.73 2.46 -12.63
N GLU A 38 -2.07 2.86 -11.42
CA GLU A 38 -1.58 2.29 -10.19
C GLU A 38 -2.77 2.01 -9.26
N ILE A 39 -2.56 1.05 -8.37
CA ILE A 39 -3.57 0.64 -7.38
C ILE A 39 -3.12 1.11 -6.01
N LEU A 40 -3.89 2.01 -5.42
CA LEU A 40 -3.74 2.40 -4.04
C LEU A 40 -4.65 1.52 -3.17
N LEU A 41 -4.07 0.89 -2.15
CA LEU A 41 -4.75 0.01 -1.21
C LEU A 41 -4.67 0.61 0.19
N ILE A 42 -5.82 0.68 0.88
CA ILE A 42 -5.86 0.91 2.33
C ILE A 42 -6.13 -0.40 3.05
N LYS A 43 -5.38 -0.65 4.11
CA LYS A 43 -5.38 -1.92 4.84
C LYS A 43 -5.60 -1.69 6.34
N PRO A 44 -6.07 -2.72 7.07
CA PRO A 44 -6.25 -2.60 8.51
C PRO A 44 -4.95 -2.28 9.23
N GLY A 45 -5.04 -1.52 10.32
CA GLY A 45 -3.89 -1.12 11.12
C GLY A 45 -3.14 0.11 10.60
N GLY A 46 -3.73 0.85 9.66
CA GLY A 46 -3.24 2.15 9.22
C GLY A 46 -2.28 2.11 8.05
N THR A 47 -2.23 1.00 7.32
CA THR A 47 -1.28 0.82 6.22
C THR A 47 -1.89 1.26 4.89
N ILE A 48 -1.13 2.05 4.14
CA ILE A 48 -1.42 2.43 2.75
C ILE A 48 -0.34 1.81 1.87
N GLU A 49 -0.74 1.12 0.81
CA GLU A 49 0.17 0.52 -0.17
C GLU A 49 -0.16 1.06 -1.56
N LEU A 50 0.86 1.38 -2.36
CA LEU A 50 0.72 1.72 -3.76
C LEU A 50 1.39 0.64 -4.61
N HIS A 51 0.66 0.13 -5.60
CA HIS A 51 1.12 -0.94 -6.49
C HIS A 51 1.07 -0.48 -7.95
N ALA A 52 2.15 -0.73 -8.69
CA ALA A 52 2.15 -0.63 -10.15
C ALA A 52 1.57 -1.91 -10.77
N ILE A 53 0.78 -1.75 -11.82
CA ILE A 53 0.34 -2.87 -12.66
C ILE A 53 1.41 -3.10 -13.72
N VAL A 54 2.06 -4.26 -13.69
CA VAL A 54 3.11 -4.63 -14.65
C VAL A 54 2.61 -5.79 -15.51
N LYS A 55 2.67 -5.59 -16.84
CA LYS A 55 2.35 -6.60 -17.85
C LYS A 55 3.65 -7.06 -18.50
N THR A 56 3.93 -8.35 -18.48
CA THR A 56 5.07 -8.94 -19.18
C THR A 56 4.54 -9.82 -20.31
N THR A 57 4.92 -9.50 -21.54
CA THR A 57 4.84 -10.42 -22.68
C THR A 57 6.12 -11.25 -22.65
N ALA A 58 6.02 -12.57 -22.48
CA ALA A 58 7.19 -13.44 -22.55
C ALA A 58 7.77 -13.33 -23.98
N GLN A 59 8.96 -12.76 -24.14
CA GLN A 59 9.74 -12.99 -25.35
C GLN A 59 10.41 -14.35 -25.17
N SER A 60 9.86 -15.38 -25.80
CA SER A 60 10.47 -16.70 -25.90
C SER A 60 11.76 -16.61 -26.72
N SER A 61 12.90 -16.56 -26.03
CA SER A 61 14.16 -17.06 -26.56
C SER A 61 14.27 -18.51 -26.12
N ASP A 62 13.93 -19.43 -27.02
CA ASP A 62 14.33 -20.86 -27.10
C ASP A 62 13.15 -21.73 -27.58
N ASP A 63 13.09 -21.93 -28.89
CA ASP A 63 12.97 -23.21 -29.64
C ASP A 63 12.11 -24.38 -29.09
N ASP A 64 10.97 -24.15 -28.43
CA ASP A 64 9.97 -25.20 -28.19
C ASP A 64 8.55 -24.75 -28.61
N GLU A 65 8.00 -25.41 -29.62
CA GLU A 65 6.67 -25.21 -30.23
C GLU A 65 5.53 -25.68 -29.31
N ASP A 66 5.26 -24.97 -28.21
CA ASP A 66 3.99 -25.07 -27.48
C ASP A 66 3.38 -23.66 -27.29
N ASP A 67 2.38 -23.37 -28.12
CA ASP A 67 1.58 -22.13 -28.23
C ASP A 67 0.78 -21.81 -26.96
N ASP A 68 1.42 -21.29 -25.91
CA ASP A 68 0.75 -20.52 -24.87
C ASP A 68 1.52 -19.21 -24.63
N ASP A 69 1.15 -18.16 -25.37
CA ASP A 69 1.51 -16.76 -25.11
C ASP A 69 0.95 -16.34 -23.74
N ASP A 70 1.63 -16.74 -22.67
CA ASP A 70 1.29 -16.45 -21.28
C ASP A 70 1.52 -14.95 -20.99
N GLU A 71 0.56 -14.09 -21.34
CA GLU A 71 0.51 -12.71 -20.87
C GLU A 71 0.35 -12.70 -19.34
N ARG A 72 1.45 -12.45 -18.61
CA ARG A 72 1.43 -12.40 -17.15
C ARG A 72 1.31 -10.97 -16.66
N THR A 73 0.22 -10.68 -15.95
CA THR A 73 0.03 -9.41 -15.22
C THR A 73 0.31 -9.63 -13.75
N PHE A 74 1.21 -8.83 -13.16
CA PHE A 74 1.47 -8.85 -11.72
C PHE A 74 1.49 -7.45 -11.12
N LEU A 75 1.24 -7.38 -9.81
CA LEU A 75 1.25 -6.14 -9.04
C LEU A 75 2.60 -5.98 -8.35
N LYS A 76 3.30 -4.90 -8.66
CA LYS A 76 4.57 -4.55 -8.02
C LYS A 76 4.33 -3.48 -6.97
N LEU A 77 4.62 -3.80 -5.70
CA LEU A 77 4.59 -2.82 -4.63
C LEU A 77 5.62 -1.70 -4.89
N ILE A 78 5.15 -0.46 -5.00
CA ILE A 78 5.98 0.74 -5.15
C ILE A 78 6.35 1.25 -3.77
N THR A 79 5.35 1.53 -2.94
CA THR A 79 5.56 2.11 -1.61
C THR A 79 4.53 1.61 -0.61
N ARG A 80 4.93 1.61 0.66
CA ARG A 80 4.08 1.30 1.81
C ARG A 80 4.32 2.35 2.89
N VAL A 81 3.23 2.89 3.44
CA VAL A 81 3.26 3.87 4.53
C VAL A 81 2.35 3.39 5.66
N GLU A 82 2.80 3.54 6.90
CA GLU A 82 2.00 3.26 8.09
C GLU A 82 1.63 4.56 8.81
N THR A 83 0.34 4.83 8.92
CA THR A 83 -0.22 6.04 9.53
C THR A 83 -0.49 5.90 11.03
N ARG A 84 -0.51 4.66 11.56
CA ARG A 84 -0.92 4.32 12.93
C ARG A 84 -2.35 4.77 13.32
N SER A 85 -3.19 5.03 12.32
CA SER A 85 -4.61 5.39 12.47
C SER A 85 -5.52 4.34 11.85
N ILE A 86 -6.82 4.38 12.14
CA ILE A 86 -7.81 3.54 11.47
C ILE A 86 -8.30 4.28 10.23
N LEU A 87 -7.89 3.79 9.05
CA LEU A 87 -8.34 4.31 7.76
C LEU A 87 -9.76 3.82 7.46
N ARG A 88 -10.67 4.74 7.15
CA ARG A 88 -12.10 4.44 6.95
C ARG A 88 -12.57 4.65 5.52
N SER A 89 -12.00 5.63 4.83
CA SER A 89 -12.38 5.97 3.46
C SER A 89 -11.18 6.42 2.67
N CYS A 90 -11.15 6.03 1.40
CA CYS A 90 -10.22 6.53 0.42
C CYS A 90 -10.98 7.04 -0.81
N SER A 91 -10.51 8.12 -1.41
CA SER A 91 -11.03 8.68 -2.66
C SER A 91 -9.89 9.26 -3.46
N VAL A 92 -10.06 9.33 -4.77
CA VAL A 92 -9.04 9.84 -5.70
C VAL A 92 -9.59 11.09 -6.36
N LEU A 93 -8.76 12.13 -6.42
CA LEU A 93 -9.13 13.41 -7.01
C LEU A 93 -8.00 13.92 -7.91
N ARG A 94 -8.37 14.49 -9.06
CA ARG A 94 -7.45 15.17 -9.97
C ARG A 94 -7.75 16.66 -9.96
N TYR A 95 -6.72 17.48 -9.74
CA TYR A 95 -6.88 18.92 -9.85
C TYR A 95 -7.02 19.35 -11.32
N PRO A 96 -7.77 20.42 -11.62
CA PRO A 96 -7.90 20.93 -12.98
C PRO A 96 -6.52 21.31 -13.55
N GLY A 97 -6.17 20.74 -14.72
CA GLY A 97 -4.89 20.99 -15.39
C GLY A 97 -3.73 20.10 -14.93
N GLU A 98 -3.91 19.35 -13.84
CA GLU A 98 -2.93 18.36 -13.38
C GLU A 98 -3.12 17.01 -14.07
N GLN A 99 -2.01 16.29 -14.20
CA GLN A 99 -1.97 14.96 -14.80
C GLN A 99 -1.79 13.84 -13.76
N ARG A 100 -1.51 14.22 -12.51
CA ARG A 100 -1.38 13.31 -11.38
C ARG A 100 -2.61 13.36 -10.51
N ASP A 101 -3.00 12.19 -10.05
CA ASP A 101 -4.06 11.99 -9.10
C ASP A 101 -3.54 12.10 -7.68
N VAL A 102 -4.41 12.55 -6.79
CA VAL A 102 -4.13 12.78 -5.38
C VAL A 102 -5.10 11.92 -4.57
N ALA A 103 -4.59 11.30 -3.51
CA ALA A 103 -5.39 10.43 -2.65
C ALA A 103 -5.94 11.22 -1.46
N VAL A 104 -7.24 11.17 -1.26
CA VAL A 104 -7.93 11.75 -0.10
C VAL A 104 -8.29 10.62 0.85
N VAL A 105 -7.73 10.66 2.05
CA VAL A 105 -7.87 9.60 3.06
C VAL A 105 -8.56 10.16 4.30
N GLY A 106 -9.68 9.54 4.65
CA GLY A 106 -10.39 9.79 5.91
C GLY A 106 -9.97 8.76 6.95
N SER A 107 -9.57 9.22 8.12
CA SER A 107 -9.20 8.37 9.26
C SER A 107 -10.01 8.69 10.51
N ASP A 108 -9.80 7.90 11.56
CA ASP A 108 -10.38 8.11 12.88
C ASP A 108 -9.77 9.28 13.68
N SER A 109 -8.77 9.98 13.13
CA SER A 109 -8.16 11.13 13.79
C SER A 109 -9.05 12.39 13.80
N GLY A 110 -10.18 12.36 13.08
CA GLY A 110 -11.04 13.53 12.86
C GLY A 110 -10.49 14.51 11.82
N ALA A 111 -9.39 14.16 11.13
CA ALA A 111 -8.85 14.91 10.02
C ALA A 111 -9.03 14.18 8.68
N VAL A 112 -9.10 14.95 7.60
CA VAL A 112 -9.01 14.44 6.23
C VAL A 112 -7.60 14.76 5.72
N SER A 113 -6.87 13.74 5.31
CA SER A 113 -5.52 13.87 4.75
C SER A 113 -5.58 13.83 3.24
N VAL A 114 -4.85 14.73 2.59
CA VAL A 114 -4.68 14.78 1.14
C VAL A 114 -3.21 14.46 0.85
N LEU A 115 -2.97 13.37 0.11
CA LEU A 115 -1.67 12.76 -0.15
C LEU A 115 -1.33 12.79 -1.63
#